data_AF-A0A947FRG7-F1
#
_entry.id   AF-A0A947FRG7-F1
#
_cell.length_a   1.000
_cell.length_b   1.000
_cell.length_c   1.000
_cell.angle_alpha   90.00
_cell.angle_beta   90.00
_cell.angle_gamma   90.00
#
_symmetry.space_group_name_H-M   'P 1'
#
loop_
_entity.id
_entity.type
_entity.pdbx_description
1 polymer ?
#
loop_
_entity_poly.entity_id
_entity_poly.type
_entity_poly.pdbx_seq_one_letter_code
_entity_poly.pdbx_strand_id
1 'polypeptide(L)' 'MTVSPIASGIQAFMAAQQKLNVSAEKIAGATLSEGAGAVVEPLIDLRIAEQQAKAAARVIETENATIGSLLDIEV' A
#
# COMPACT_ATOMS: atom_id res chain seq x y z
N MET A 1 -9.57 13.64 17.39
CA MET A 1 -8.68 13.32 16.25
C MET A 1 -9.52 12.77 15.12
N THR A 2 -9.95 13.61 14.18
CA THR A 2 -10.64 13.18 12.95
C THR A 2 -9.58 13.06 11.86
N VAL A 3 -8.85 11.94 11.85
CA VAL A 3 -7.96 11.66 10.71
C VAL A 3 -8.88 11.41 9.53
N SER A 4 -8.90 12.32 8.55
CA SER A 4 -9.65 12.14 7.31
C SER A 4 -9.32 10.77 6.73
N PRO A 5 -10.31 9.92 6.40
CA PRO A 5 -10.05 8.58 5.86
C PRO A 5 -9.19 8.62 4.59
N ILE A 6 -9.34 9.68 3.77
CA ILE A 6 -8.49 9.97 2.62
C ILE A 6 -7.05 10.24 3.06
N ALA A 7 -6.83 11.10 4.06
CA ALA A 7 -5.49 11.40 4.58
C ALA A 7 -4.82 10.16 5.17
N SER A 8 -5.59 9.31 5.86
CA SER A 8 -5.13 8.00 6.38
C SER A 8 -4.78 7.04 5.24
N GLY A 9 -5.61 6.98 4.21
CA GLY A 9 -5.37 6.17 3.00
C GLY A 9 -4.11 6.60 2.27
N ILE A 10 -3.89 7.89 2.06
CA ILE A 10 -2.67 8.41 1.41
C ILE A 10 -1.43 8.06 2.24
N GLN A 11 -1.47 8.27 3.56
CA GLN A 11 -0.35 7.93 4.44
C GLN A 11 -0.04 6.43 4.44
N ALA A 12 -1.08 5.59 4.51
CA ALA A 12 -0.92 4.14 4.43
C ALA A 12 -0.34 3.69 3.08
N PHE A 13 -0.76 4.33 1.99
CA PHE A 13 -0.21 4.08 0.65
C PHE A 13 1.27 4.47 0.55
N MET A 14 1.66 5.64 1.08
CA MET A 14 3.05 6.08 1.09
C MET A 14 3.94 5.14 1.92
N ALA A 15 3.47 4.71 3.09
CA ALA A 15 4.18 3.76 3.94
C ALA A 15 4.34 2.39 3.23
N ALA A 16 3.30 1.93 2.55
CA ALA A 16 3.35 0.71 1.76
C ALA A 16 4.35 0.81 0.59
N GLN A 17 4.39 1.95 -0.11
CA GLN A 17 5.36 2.19 -1.20
C GLN A 17 6.81 2.17 -0.69
N GLN A 18 7.09 2.75 0.47
CA GLN A 18 8.42 2.69 1.07
C GLN A 18 8.79 1.26 1.43
N LYS A 19 7.86 0.49 2.00
CA LYS A 19 8.09 -0.91 2.35
C LYS A 19 8.30 -1.77 1.10
N LEU A 20 7.56 -1.52 0.01
CA LEU A 20 7.78 -2.15 -1.30
C LEU A 20 9.19 -1.92 -1.83
N ASN A 21 9.69 -0.68 -1.78
CA ASN A 21 11.04 -0.36 -2.27
C ASN A 21 12.13 -1.09 -1.46
N VAL A 22 12.02 -1.07 -0.13
CA VAL A 22 12.98 -1.77 0.75
C VAL A 22 12.95 -3.28 0.53
N SER A 23 11.76 -3.86 0.38
CA SER A 23 11.64 -5.30 0.11
C SER A 23 12.18 -5.66 -1.28
N ALA A 24 11.95 -4.82 -2.30
CA ALA A 24 12.51 -5.03 -3.63
C ALA A 24 14.04 -4.98 -3.64
N GLU A 25 14.65 -4.03 -2.92
CA GLU A 25 16.10 -3.95 -2.74
C GLU A 25 16.66 -5.19 -2.04
N LYS A 26 15.99 -5.66 -0.98
CA LYS A 26 16.36 -6.89 -0.27
C LYS A 26 16.25 -8.13 -1.15
N ILE A 27 15.21 -8.24 -1.98
CA ILE A 27 15.06 -9.34 -2.95
C ILE A 27 16.23 -9.30 -3.93
N ALA A 28 16.52 -8.14 -4.53
CA ALA A 28 17.60 -7.99 -5.49
C ALA A 28 18.96 -8.36 -4.88
N GLY A 29 19.25 -7.88 -3.67
CA GLY A 29 20.47 -8.21 -2.92
C GLY A 29 20.58 -9.69 -2.52
N ALA A 30 19.48 -10.30 -2.09
CA ALA A 30 19.43 -11.72 -1.75
C ALA A 30 19.70 -12.59 -2.98
N THR A 31 19.09 -12.29 -4.14
CA THR A 31 19.38 -12.99 -5.41
C THR A 31 20.85 -12.92 -5.84
N LEU A 32 21.61 -11.91 -5.41
CA LEU A 32 23.02 -11.73 -5.74
C LEU A 32 23.98 -12.43 -4.77
N SER A 33 23.60 -12.64 -3.50
CA SER A 33 24.57 -12.98 -2.43
C SER A 33 24.18 -14.14 -1.51
N GLU A 34 22.91 -14.49 -1.35
CA GLU A 34 22.45 -15.47 -0.36
C GLU A 34 21.35 -16.34 -0.97
N GLY A 35 21.56 -17.66 -1.06
CA GLY A 35 20.69 -18.58 -1.81
C GLY A 35 19.19 -18.52 -1.47
N ALA A 36 18.36 -19.23 -2.26
CA ALA A 36 16.90 -19.10 -2.36
C ALA A 36 16.09 -18.94 -1.04
N GLY A 37 16.58 -19.40 0.11
CA GLY A 37 15.96 -19.17 1.42
C GLY A 37 15.96 -17.71 1.89
N ALA A 38 16.94 -16.89 1.49
CA ALA A 38 17.03 -15.47 1.85
C ALA A 38 16.03 -14.58 1.10
N VAL A 39 15.41 -15.10 0.04
CA VAL A 39 14.47 -14.36 -0.82
C VAL A 39 13.00 -14.53 -0.37
N VAL A 40 12.70 -15.57 0.41
CA VAL A 40 11.33 -15.90 0.84
C VAL A 40 10.74 -14.82 1.74
N GLU A 41 11.46 -14.39 2.78
CA GLU A 41 10.99 -13.37 3.73
C GLU A 41 10.77 -12.01 3.03
N PRO A 42 11.72 -11.49 2.21
CA PRO A 42 11.50 -10.29 1.44
C PRO A 42 10.32 -10.37 0.46
N LEU A 43 10.05 -11.53 -0.15
CA LEU A 43 8.88 -11.74 -1.03
C LEU A 43 7.56 -11.66 -0.25
N ILE A 44 7.50 -12.26 0.93
CA ILE A 44 6.32 -12.18 1.80
C ILE A 44 6.07 -10.73 2.22
N ASP A 45 7.13 -10.02 2.65
CA ASP A 45 7.05 -8.61 3.00
C ASP A 45 6.59 -7.73 1.82
N LEU A 46 7.07 -8.02 0.60
CA LEU A 46 6.65 -7.34 -0.62
C LEU A 46 5.15 -7.53 -0.88
N ARG A 47 4.63 -8.77 -0.72
CA ARG A 47 3.21 -9.07 -0.91
C ARG A 47 2.33 -8.40 0.14
N ILE A 48 2.77 -8.36 1.39
CA ILE A 48 2.05 -7.64 2.46
C ILE A 48 1.96 -6.16 2.11
N ALA A 49 3.07 -5.55 1.68
CA ALA A 49 3.09 -4.13 1.30
C ALA A 49 2.20 -3.84 0.08
N GLU A 50 2.20 -4.72 -0.93
CA GLU A 50 1.29 -4.64 -2.09
C GLU A 50 -0.19 -4.66 -1.64
N GLN A 51 -0.53 -5.56 -0.72
CA GLN A 51 -1.89 -5.69 -0.23
C GLN A 51 -2.33 -4.48 0.61
N GLN A 52 -1.42 -3.90 1.39
CA GLN A 52 -1.63 -2.66 2.13
C GLN A 52 -1.84 -1.46 1.18
N ALA A 53 -1.05 -1.34 0.12
CA ALA A 53 -1.23 -0.31 -0.89
C ALA A 53 -2.60 -0.44 -1.58
N LYS A 54 -3.03 -1.67 -1.91
CA LYS A 54 -4.33 -1.93 -2.52
C LYS A 54 -5.49 -1.61 -1.58
N ALA A 55 -5.37 -1.95 -0.29
CA ALA A 55 -6.37 -1.61 0.71
C ALA A 55 -6.49 -0.08 0.89
N ALA A 56 -5.35 0.62 0.95
CA ALA A 56 -5.31 2.08 1.02
C ALA A 56 -5.96 2.74 -0.22
N ALA A 57 -5.66 2.24 -1.42
CA ALA A 57 -6.30 2.69 -2.65
C ALA A 57 -7.82 2.47 -2.60
N ARG A 58 -8.28 1.33 -2.08
CA ARG A 58 -9.70 1.04 -1.95
C ARG A 58 -10.43 1.99 -1.00
N VAL A 59 -9.78 2.41 0.09
CA VAL A 59 -10.33 3.43 1.00
C VAL A 59 -10.49 4.76 0.25
N ILE A 60 -9.46 5.19 -0.48
CA ILE A 60 -9.51 6.44 -1.26
C ILE A 60 -10.63 6.38 -2.32
N GLU A 61 -10.76 5.26 -3.05
CA GLU A 61 -11.84 5.06 -4.03
C GLU A 61 -13.23 5.14 -3.38
N THR A 62 -13.40 4.48 -2.24
CA THR A 62 -14.70 4.41 -1.55
C THR A 62 -15.11 5.79 -1.02
N GLU A 63 -14.17 6.54 -0.47
CA GLU A 63 -14.40 7.93 -0.04
C GLU A 63 -14.74 8.83 -1.24
N ASN A 64 -14.01 8.70 -2.36
CA ASN A 64 -14.31 9.46 -3.58
C ASN A 64 -15.70 9.13 -4.15
N ALA A 65 -16.08 7.85 -4.16
CA ALA A 65 -17.41 7.42 -4.58
C ALA A 65 -18.51 7.95 -3.63
N THR A 66 -18.24 7.98 -2.33
CA THR A 66 -19.17 8.52 -1.32
C THR A 66 -19.36 10.03 -1.51
N ILE A 67 -18.28 10.79 -1.70
CA ILE A 67 -18.35 12.22 -2.03
C ILE A 67 -19.12 12.44 -3.35
N GLY A 68 -18.81 11.66 -4.38
CA GLY A 68 -19.52 11.72 -5.65
C GLY A 68 -21.02 11.48 -5.50
N SER A 69 -21.43 10.48 -4.70
CA SER A 69 -22.84 10.23 -4.42
C SER A 69 -23.51 11.33 -3.59
N LEU A 70 -22.79 11.99 -2.68
CA LEU A 70 -23.33 13.12 -1.91
C LEU A 70 -23.57 14.33 -2.80
N LEU A 71 -22.64 14.61 -3.73
CA LEU A 71 -22.77 15.70 -4.70
C LEU A 71 -23.92 15.46 -5.69
N ASP A 72 -24.18 14.21 -6.07
CA ASP A 72 -25.27 13.83 -6.98
C ASP A 72 -26.66 13.96 -6.35
N ILE A 73 -26.77 14.02 -5.01
CA ILE A 73 -28.04 14.20 -4.28
C ILE A 73 -28.37 15.70 -4.09
N GLU A 74 -27.37 16.59 -4.15
CA GLU A 74 -27.56 18.05 -3.97
C GLU A 74 -27.92 18.80 -5.27
N VAL A 75 -28.00 18.11 -6.42
CA VAL A 75 -28.46 18.65 -7.71
C VAL A 75 -29.93 18.29 -8.01
#